data_AF-A0A1H7NJN1-F1
#
_entry.id   AF-A0A1H7NJN1-F1
#
_cell.length_a   1.000
_cell.length_b   1.000
_cell.length_c   1.000
_cell.angle_alpha   90.00
_cell.angle_beta   90.00
_cell.angle_gamma   90.00
#
_symmetry.space_group_name_H-M   'P 1'
#
loop_
_entity.id
_entity.type
_entity.pdbx_description
1 polymer ?
#
loop_
_entity_poly.entity_id
_entity_poly.type
_entity_poly.pdbx_seq_one_letter_code
_entity_poly.pdbx_strand_id
1 'polypeptide(L)'
;MTAATGTDPAGGVRRRLPTPLGWALCVVLGLALGWLCRFPLINTWLTGWVVAMEAGWTPVDPTMVDDGIAIYFWFIGELWSVFALLAGPLTMLARRWARLPARPWWWTSVALWLVPATVLDLPALLG
;
A
#
# COMPACT_ATOMS: atom_id res chain seq x y z
N MET A 1 -21.36 -18.86 -47.94
CA MET A 1 -22.15 -19.63 -46.96
C MET A 1 -21.28 -20.74 -46.40
N THR A 2 -20.75 -20.54 -45.19
CA THR A 2 -20.47 -21.59 -44.19
C THR A 2 -20.08 -20.88 -42.90
N ALA A 3 -21.07 -20.77 -42.01
CA ALA A 3 -20.89 -20.35 -40.64
C ALA A 3 -20.21 -21.51 -39.88
N ALA A 4 -19.09 -21.22 -39.22
CA ALA A 4 -18.55 -22.09 -38.18
C ALA A 4 -18.83 -21.41 -36.83
N THR A 5 -20.03 -21.66 -36.32
CA THR A 5 -20.46 -21.31 -34.97
C THR A 5 -19.75 -22.25 -34.00
N GLY A 6 -18.57 -21.84 -33.52
CA GLY A 6 -17.94 -22.46 -32.35
C GLY A 6 -18.62 -21.96 -31.08
N THR A 7 -19.72 -22.60 -30.68
CA THR A 7 -20.33 -22.39 -29.36
C THR A 7 -19.68 -23.33 -28.36
N ASP A 8 -18.80 -22.79 -27.52
CA ASP A 8 -18.31 -23.48 -26.32
C ASP A 8 -19.46 -23.58 -25.30
N PRO A 9 -19.93 -24.77 -24.89
CA PRO A 9 -21.15 -24.91 -24.09
C PRO A 9 -20.96 -24.67 -22.58
N ALA A 10 -19.82 -24.13 -22.14
CA ALA A 10 -19.57 -23.77 -20.74
C ALA A 10 -18.67 -22.52 -20.58
N GLY A 11 -18.58 -21.69 -21.61
CA GLY A 11 -17.67 -20.55 -21.69
C GLY A 11 -18.23 -19.29 -21.03
N GLY A 12 -18.27 -19.23 -19.70
CA GLY A 12 -18.52 -17.97 -19.00
C GLY A 12 -17.53 -16.91 -19.50
N VAL A 13 -18.01 -15.97 -20.33
CA VAL A 13 -17.23 -14.85 -20.83
C VAL A 13 -16.69 -14.12 -19.61
N ARG A 14 -15.42 -14.34 -19.26
CA ARG A 14 -14.76 -13.61 -18.17
C ARG A 14 -14.73 -12.14 -18.60
N ARG A 15 -15.72 -11.36 -18.14
CA ARG A 15 -15.84 -9.93 -18.41
C ARG A 15 -14.54 -9.26 -17.99
N ARG A 16 -13.80 -8.77 -18.98
CA ARG A 16 -12.60 -7.97 -18.75
C ARG A 16 -13.03 -6.52 -18.58
N LEU A 17 -12.42 -5.84 -17.62
CA LEU A 17 -12.51 -4.39 -17.59
C LEU A 17 -11.74 -3.83 -18.80
N PRO A 18 -12.28 -2.82 -19.50
CA PRO A 18 -11.51 -1.98 -20.38
C PRO A 18 -10.25 -1.47 -19.66
N THR A 19 -9.11 -1.48 -20.36
CA THR A 19 -7.81 -0.98 -19.86
C THR A 19 -7.90 0.32 -19.04
N PRO A 20 -8.61 1.38 -19.49
CA PRO A 20 -8.72 2.61 -18.70
C PRO A 20 -9.43 2.40 -17.35
N LEU A 21 -10.47 1.55 -17.31
CA LEU A 21 -11.17 1.22 -16.07
C LEU A 21 -10.31 0.34 -15.15
N GLY A 22 -9.44 -0.51 -15.71
CA GLY A 22 -8.43 -1.23 -14.93
C GLY A 22 -7.45 -0.29 -14.23
N TRP A 23 -6.99 0.76 -14.93
CA TRP A 23 -6.13 1.78 -14.32
C TRP A 23 -6.87 2.66 -13.32
N ALA A 24 -8.11 3.04 -13.60
CA ALA A 24 -8.94 3.78 -12.65
C ALA A 24 -9.12 2.98 -11.34
N LEU A 25 -9.36 1.66 -11.45
CA LEU A 25 -9.40 0.77 -10.28
C LEU A 25 -8.07 0.76 -9.52
N CYS A 26 -6.94 0.70 -10.23
CA CYS A 26 -5.62 0.80 -9.60
C CYS A 26 -5.44 2.12 -8.84
N VAL A 27 -5.87 3.24 -9.42
CA VAL A 27 -5.76 4.57 -8.80
C VAL A 27 -6.63 4.65 -7.55
N VAL A 28 -7.91 4.32 -7.66
CA VAL A 28 -8.86 4.41 -6.54
C VAL A 28 -8.44 3.47 -5.40
N LEU A 29 -8.16 2.20 -5.72
CA LEU A 29 -7.72 1.24 -4.72
C LEU A 29 -6.36 1.62 -4.11
N GLY A 30 -5.42 2.06 -4.94
CA GLY A 30 -4.09 2.49 -4.50
C GLY A 30 -4.18 3.67 -3.54
N LEU A 31 -4.98 4.70 -3.83
CA LEU A 31 -5.14 5.84 -2.93
C LEU A 31 -5.88 5.46 -1.64
N ALA A 32 -6.91 4.61 -1.72
CA ALA A 32 -7.63 4.14 -0.54
C ALA A 32 -6.70 3.33 0.39
N LEU A 33 -5.91 2.43 -0.17
CA LEU A 33 -4.87 1.70 0.58
C LEU A 33 -3.76 2.63 1.05
N GLY A 34 -3.42 3.68 0.30
CA GLY A 34 -2.46 4.68 0.74
C GLY A 34 -2.92 5.46 1.95
N TRP A 35 -4.22 5.76 2.04
CA TRP A 35 -4.78 6.38 3.23
C TRP A 35 -4.61 5.49 4.47
N LEU A 36 -4.83 4.18 4.30
CA LEU A 36 -4.59 3.21 5.37
C LEU A 36 -3.09 3.05 5.69
N CYS A 37 -2.24 3.03 4.65
CA CYS A 37 -0.77 2.93 4.75
C CYS A 37 -0.13 4.15 5.43
N ARG A 38 -0.83 5.29 5.44
CA ARG A 38 -0.40 6.51 6.12
C ARG A 38 0.00 6.25 7.58
N PHE A 39 -0.80 5.47 8.31
CA PHE A 39 -0.56 5.20 9.72
C PHE A 39 0.74 4.40 9.98
N PRO A 40 0.99 3.23 9.36
CA PRO A 40 2.28 2.55 9.50
C PRO A 40 3.47 3.39 9.02
N LEU A 41 3.32 4.20 7.97
CA LEU A 41 4.40 5.07 7.46
C LEU A 41 4.83 6.13 8.48
N ILE A 42 3.87 6.87 9.06
CA ILE A 42 4.17 7.89 10.08
C ILE A 42 4.83 7.25 11.30
N ASN A 43 4.31 6.13 11.79
CA ASN A 43 4.89 5.44 12.94
C ASN A 43 6.30 4.92 12.63
N THR A 44 6.54 4.40 11.41
CA THR A 44 7.88 4.01 10.97
C THR A 44 8.86 5.18 10.97
N TRP A 45 8.42 6.37 10.53
CA TRP A 45 9.22 7.59 10.59
C TRP A 45 9.56 7.97 12.04
N LEU A 46 8.57 7.98 12.93
CA LEU A 46 8.76 8.31 14.35
C LEU A 46 9.71 7.32 15.03
N THR A 47 9.56 6.03 14.80
CA THR A 47 10.48 5.03 15.36
C THR A 47 11.88 5.15 14.77
N GLY A 48 12.03 5.53 13.50
CA GLY A 48 13.33 5.87 12.92
C GLY A 48 14.00 7.04 13.66
N TRP A 49 13.22 8.06 14.06
CA TRP A 49 13.70 9.17 14.87
C TRP A 49 14.14 8.74 16.26
N VAL A 50 13.37 7.89 16.94
CA VAL A 50 13.74 7.33 18.25
C VAL A 50 15.06 6.55 18.13
N VAL A 51 15.21 5.71 17.09
CA VAL A 51 16.47 4.99 16.83
C VAL A 51 17.64 5.97 16.59
N ALA A 52 17.43 7.06 15.87
CA ALA A 52 18.46 8.07 15.63
C ALA A 52 18.87 8.80 16.92
N MET A 53 17.90 9.11 17.81
CA MET A 53 18.17 9.71 19.12
C MET A 53 18.99 8.75 20.00
N GLU A 54 18.61 7.48 20.07
CA GLU A 54 19.35 6.42 20.78
C GLU A 54 20.78 6.23 20.23
N ALA A 55 20.96 6.36 18.92
CA ALA A 55 22.27 6.32 18.28
C ALA A 55 23.11 7.60 18.53
N GLY A 56 22.58 8.58 19.26
CA GLY A 56 23.23 9.86 19.56
C GLY A 56 23.31 10.80 18.36
N TRP A 57 22.55 10.56 17.29
CA TRP A 57 22.54 11.41 16.11
C TRP A 57 21.76 12.71 16.34
N THR A 58 20.87 12.73 17.35
CA THR A 58 20.06 13.88 17.75
C THR A 58 19.84 13.95 19.26
N PRO A 59 19.57 15.14 19.83
CA PRO A 59 19.37 15.31 21.28
C PRO A 59 18.19 14.47 21.79
N VAL A 60 18.40 13.76 22.90
CA VAL A 60 17.43 12.83 23.50
C VAL A 60 16.50 13.58 24.45
N ASP A 61 15.18 13.40 24.30
CA ASP A 61 14.22 13.65 25.36
C ASP A 61 14.19 12.40 26.29
N PRO A 62 14.59 12.52 27.57
CA PRO A 62 14.74 11.38 28.47
C PRO A 62 13.43 10.62 28.72
N THR A 63 12.27 11.20 28.45
CA THR A 63 10.97 10.55 28.67
C THR A 63 10.63 9.46 27.64
N MET A 64 11.23 9.47 26.45
CA MET A 64 10.95 8.44 25.41
C MET A 64 11.77 7.16 25.57
N VAL A 65 12.92 7.23 26.23
CA VAL A 65 13.87 6.09 26.35
C VAL A 65 13.39 5.07 27.38
N ASP A 66 12.71 5.54 28.43
CA ASP A 66 12.30 4.70 29.57
C ASP A 66 11.15 3.71 29.23
N ASP A 67 10.33 3.99 28.21
CA ASP A 67 9.18 3.14 27.83
C ASP A 67 9.53 1.94 26.94
N GLY A 68 10.81 1.79 26.56
CA GLY A 68 11.32 0.58 25.90
C GLY A 68 10.98 0.50 24.40
N ILE A 69 11.97 0.83 23.57
CA ILE A 69 11.89 0.83 22.09
C ILE A 69 11.35 -0.48 21.46
N ALA A 70 11.50 -1.62 22.14
CA ALA A 70 11.04 -2.92 21.67
C ALA A 70 9.52 -2.96 21.42
N ILE A 71 8.72 -2.27 22.24
CA ILE A 71 7.25 -2.25 22.06
C ILE A 71 6.85 -1.54 20.76
N TYR A 72 7.60 -0.51 20.37
CA TYR A 72 7.38 0.23 19.12
C TYR A 72 7.66 -0.63 17.89
N PHE A 73 8.72 -1.44 17.91
CA PHE A 73 9.00 -2.37 16.81
C PHE A 73 7.90 -3.42 16.64
N TRP A 74 7.38 -3.94 17.75
CA TRP A 74 6.29 -4.92 17.72
C TRP A 74 5.00 -4.29 17.16
N PHE A 75 4.64 -3.10 17.66
CA PHE A 75 3.49 -2.34 17.19
C PHE A 75 3.58 -1.99 15.70
N ILE A 76 4.74 -1.52 15.23
CA ILE A 76 4.97 -1.25 13.80
C ILE A 76 4.86 -2.52 12.95
N GLY A 77 5.44 -3.62 13.43
CA GLY A 77 5.33 -4.92 12.78
C GLY A 77 3.87 -5.34 12.62
N GLU A 78 3.04 -5.14 13.65
CA GLU A 78 1.62 -5.42 13.62
C GLU A 78 0.88 -4.52 12.61
N LEU A 79 1.14 -3.21 12.61
CA LEU A 79 0.54 -2.28 11.65
C LEU A 79 0.86 -2.66 10.19
N TRP A 80 2.12 -2.97 9.90
CA TRP A 80 2.52 -3.42 8.57
C TRP A 80 1.92 -4.78 8.21
N SER A 81 1.78 -5.68 9.18
CA SER A 81 1.14 -6.97 8.98
C SER A 81 -0.34 -6.81 8.61
N VAL A 82 -1.09 -5.99 9.37
CA VAL A 82 -2.48 -5.67 9.08
C VAL A 82 -2.61 -5.04 7.69
N PHE A 83 -1.74 -4.08 7.36
CA PHE A 83 -1.73 -3.47 6.04
C PHE A 83 -1.48 -4.50 4.93
N ALA A 84 -0.46 -5.35 5.07
CA ALA A 84 -0.11 -6.36 4.07
C ALA A 84 -1.25 -7.39 3.88
N LEU A 85 -1.90 -7.80 4.97
CA LEU A 85 -3.04 -8.71 4.95
C LEU A 85 -4.27 -8.13 4.25
N LEU A 86 -4.42 -6.80 4.21
CA LEU A 86 -5.49 -6.13 3.47
C LEU A 86 -5.07 -5.82 2.03
N ALA A 87 -3.91 -5.17 1.86
CA ALA A 87 -3.42 -4.69 0.58
C ALA A 87 -3.15 -5.84 -0.40
N GLY A 88 -2.53 -6.93 0.07
CA GLY A 88 -2.18 -8.07 -0.78
C GLY A 88 -3.40 -8.70 -1.46
N PRO A 89 -4.39 -9.22 -0.71
CA PRO A 89 -5.59 -9.83 -1.26
C PRO A 89 -6.43 -8.87 -2.12
N LEU A 90 -6.62 -7.62 -1.68
CA LEU A 90 -7.39 -6.62 -2.43
C LEU A 90 -6.71 -6.27 -3.76
N THR A 91 -5.39 -6.10 -3.76
CA THR A 91 -4.63 -5.82 -4.97
C THR A 91 -4.63 -7.03 -5.91
N MET A 92 -4.50 -8.25 -5.37
CA MET A 92 -4.59 -9.47 -6.16
C MET A 92 -5.97 -9.65 -6.78
N LEU A 93 -7.04 -9.38 -6.02
CA LEU A 93 -8.41 -9.42 -6.51
C LEU A 93 -8.61 -8.40 -7.63
N ALA A 94 -8.26 -7.13 -7.41
CA ALA A 94 -8.37 -6.07 -8.41
C ALA A 94 -7.61 -6.40 -9.70
N ARG A 95 -6.41 -6.97 -9.60
CA ARG A 95 -5.63 -7.41 -10.76
C ARG A 95 -6.30 -8.52 -11.57
N ARG A 96 -7.03 -9.44 -10.93
CA ARG A 96 -7.78 -10.50 -11.64
C ARG A 96 -8.84 -9.91 -12.57
N TRP A 97 -9.44 -8.80 -12.19
CA TRP A 97 -10.45 -8.08 -12.97
C TRP A 97 -9.84 -7.15 -14.03
N ALA A 98 -8.76 -6.45 -13.68
CA ALA A 98 -8.10 -5.49 -14.58
C ALA A 98 -7.21 -6.13 -15.66
N ARG A 99 -6.58 -7.29 -15.37
CA ARG A 99 -5.62 -8.00 -16.26
C ARG A 99 -4.52 -7.11 -16.88
N LEU A 100 -4.07 -6.09 -16.14
CA LEU A 100 -2.93 -5.25 -16.51
C LEU A 100 -1.58 -5.95 -16.24
N PRO A 101 -0.48 -5.52 -16.89
CA PRO A 101 0.84 -6.08 -16.65
C PRO A 101 1.25 -5.91 -15.17
N ALA A 102 1.81 -6.97 -14.58
CA ALA A 102 2.05 -7.05 -13.14
C ALA A 102 2.98 -5.96 -12.61
N ARG A 103 4.10 -5.76 -13.31
CA ARG A 103 5.17 -4.85 -12.91
C ARG A 103 4.70 -3.39 -12.82
N PRO A 104 4.11 -2.79 -13.87
CA PRO A 104 3.66 -1.40 -13.78
C PRO A 104 2.50 -1.25 -12.79
N TRP A 105 1.58 -2.22 -12.70
CA TRP A 105 0.52 -2.18 -11.68
C TRP A 105 1.10 -2.07 -10.25
N TRP A 106 2.08 -2.91 -9.91
CA TRP A 106 2.68 -2.92 -8.58
C TRP A 106 3.40 -1.62 -8.27
N TRP A 107 4.23 -1.12 -9.20
CA TRP A 107 4.93 0.14 -8.99
C TRP A 107 3.96 1.31 -8.85
N THR A 108 2.91 1.37 -9.66
CA THR A 108 1.87 2.39 -9.51
C THR A 108 1.14 2.27 -8.18
N SER A 109 0.77 1.05 -7.75
CA SER A 109 0.12 0.84 -6.46
C SER A 109 0.99 1.29 -5.30
N VAL A 110 2.27 0.91 -5.28
CA VAL A 110 3.24 1.32 -4.24
C VAL A 110 3.40 2.84 -4.23
N ALA A 111 3.56 3.48 -5.39
CA ALA A 111 3.63 4.93 -5.47
C ALA A 111 2.37 5.57 -4.87
N LEU A 112 1.17 5.08 -5.24
CA LEU A 112 -0.10 5.57 -4.71
C LEU A 112 -0.28 5.32 -3.21
N TRP A 113 0.34 4.27 -2.66
CA TRP A 113 0.32 4.04 -1.22
C TRP A 113 1.08 5.11 -0.43
N LEU A 114 2.14 5.66 -1.02
CA LEU A 114 2.95 6.71 -0.42
C LEU A 114 2.31 8.10 -0.58
N VAL A 115 1.51 8.31 -1.63
CA VAL A 115 0.96 9.64 -1.98
C VAL A 115 0.31 10.35 -0.77
N PRO A 116 -0.66 9.76 -0.04
CA PRO A 116 -1.31 10.46 1.07
C PRO A 116 -0.33 10.91 2.16
N ALA A 117 0.63 10.04 2.53
CA ALA A 117 1.63 10.37 3.54
C ALA A 117 2.58 11.49 3.05
N THR A 118 3.06 11.38 1.81
CA THR A 118 3.99 12.37 1.24
C THR A 118 3.35 13.74 1.01
N VAL A 119 2.05 13.80 0.72
CA VAL A 119 1.35 15.05 0.44
C VAL A 119 0.84 15.71 1.72
N LEU A 120 0.38 14.92 2.70
CA LEU A 120 -0.32 15.45 3.87
C LEU A 120 0.54 15.53 5.12
N ASP A 121 1.46 14.58 5.33
CA ASP A 121 2.24 14.49 6.57
C ASP A 121 3.66 14.98 6.40
N LEU A 122 4.32 14.61 5.30
CA LEU A 122 5.72 14.94 5.08
C LEU A 122 6.02 16.44 5.22
N PRO A 123 5.18 17.38 4.74
CA PRO A 123 5.42 18.81 4.95
C PRO A 123 5.40 19.21 6.44
N ALA A 124 4.52 18.60 7.24
CA ALA A 124 4.43 18.85 8.68
C ALA A 124 5.55 18.16 9.48
N LEU A 125 6.11 17.07 8.94
CA LEU A 125 7.22 16.33 9.57
C LEU A 125 8.59 16.95 9.28
N LEU A 126 8.71 17.79 8.25
CA LEU A 126 9.96 18.41 7.81
C LEU A 126 10.07 19.90 8.14
N GLY A 127 8.95 20.57 8.45
CA GLY A 127 8.88 21.99 8.82
C GLY A 127 8.98 22.21 10.31
#